data_AF-A0A2D0HGZ8-F1
#
_entry.id   AF-A0A2D0HGZ8-F1
#
_cell.length_a   1.000
_cell.length_b   1.000
_cell.length_c   1.000
_cell.angle_alpha   90.00
_cell.angle_beta   90.00
_cell.angle_gamma   90.00
#
_symmetry.space_group_name_H-M   'P 1'
#
loop_
_entity.id
_entity.type
_entity.pdbx_description
1 polymer ?
#
loop_
_entity_poly.entity_id
_entity_poly.type
_entity_poly.pdbx_seq_one_letter_code
_entity_poly.pdbx_strand_id
1 'polypeptide(L)'
;MRLKRWESPRKEGRNDKGRGGSARKRQLKKQRQMLRQRLKESNKQDFNKNERAGKDKFIFPLFFGLLFQKQIKFRDFSIQRLN
;
A
#
# COMPACT_ATOMS: atom_id res chain seq x y z
N MET A 1 -39.16 12.16 -22.49
CA MET A 1 -38.28 12.99 -23.34
C MET A 1 -36.93 12.27 -23.49
N ARG A 2 -36.36 12.20 -24.70
CA ARG A 2 -35.01 11.65 -24.93
C ARG A 2 -34.00 12.80 -24.94
N LEU A 3 -32.95 12.70 -24.12
CA LEU A 3 -31.85 13.67 -24.09
C LEU A 3 -31.09 13.69 -25.43
N LYS A 4 -30.66 14.87 -25.86
CA LYS A 4 -29.79 15.01 -27.03
C LYS A 4 -28.43 14.36 -26.76
N ARG A 5 -27.76 13.89 -27.81
CA ARG A 5 -26.45 13.21 -27.69
C ARG A 5 -25.38 14.05 -26.98
N TRP A 6 -25.48 15.38 -27.03
CA TRP A 6 -24.58 16.30 -26.35
C TRP A 6 -25.01 16.65 -24.91
N GLU A 7 -26.25 16.35 -24.55
CA GLU A 7 -26.83 16.53 -23.20
C GLU A 7 -26.66 15.27 -22.33
N SER A 8 -26.31 14.12 -22.92
CA SER A 8 -26.02 12.91 -22.16
C SER A 8 -24.87 13.19 -21.18
N PRO A 9 -25.03 12.88 -19.87
CA PRO A 9 -23.99 13.11 -18.88
C PRO A 9 -22.66 12.55 -19.37
N ARG A 10 -21.73 13.45 -19.68
CA ARG A 10 -20.39 13.06 -20.14
C ARG A 10 -19.77 12.25 -19.01
N LYS A 11 -19.40 10.99 -19.27
CA LYS A 11 -18.79 10.12 -18.26
C LYS A 11 -17.62 10.84 -17.59
N GLU A 12 -17.67 10.92 -16.26
CA GLU A 12 -16.56 11.41 -15.46
C GLU A 12 -15.31 10.53 -15.70
N GLY A 13 -14.13 11.14 -15.77
CA GLY A 13 -12.86 10.41 -15.90
C GLY A 13 -12.21 10.40 -17.29
N ARG A 14 -12.77 11.09 -18.31
CA ARG A 14 -12.11 11.24 -19.64
C ARG A 14 -10.75 11.94 -19.56
N ASN A 15 -10.55 12.75 -18.53
CA ASN A 15 -9.42 13.68 -18.34
C ASN A 15 -8.34 13.10 -17.40
N ASP A 16 -8.54 11.91 -16.84
CA ASP A 16 -7.66 11.32 -15.81
C ASP A 16 -6.29 10.87 -16.33
N LYS A 17 -6.20 10.63 -17.65
CA LYS A 17 -4.99 10.23 -18.37
C LYS A 17 -4.29 11.42 -19.06
N GLY A 18 -4.93 12.59 -19.07
CA GLY A 18 -4.37 13.82 -19.66
C GLY A 18 -3.46 14.58 -18.69
N ARG A 19 -2.80 15.64 -19.20
CA ARG A 19 -1.91 16.51 -18.42
C ARG A 19 -2.60 17.15 -17.20
N GLY A 20 -3.88 17.53 -17.35
CA GLY A 20 -4.69 18.07 -16.25
C GLY A 20 -5.00 17.03 -15.17
N GLY A 21 -5.37 15.81 -15.55
CA GLY A 21 -5.63 14.72 -14.60
C GLY A 21 -4.38 14.28 -13.84
N SER A 22 -3.22 14.19 -14.53
CA SER A 22 -1.95 13.84 -13.87
C SER A 22 -1.46 14.94 -12.93
N ALA A 23 -1.62 16.22 -13.29
CA ALA A 23 -1.33 17.35 -12.40
C ALA A 23 -2.21 17.34 -11.14
N ARG A 24 -3.53 17.12 -11.29
CA ARG A 24 -4.47 17.01 -10.17
C ARG A 24 -4.12 15.84 -9.25
N LYS A 25 -3.79 14.67 -9.81
CA LYS A 25 -3.32 13.51 -9.03
C LYS A 25 -2.06 13.81 -8.22
N ARG A 26 -1.10 14.55 -8.79
CA ARG A 26 0.12 14.99 -8.09
C ARG A 26 -0.21 15.94 -6.92
N GLN A 27 -1.12 16.89 -7.12
CA GLN A 27 -1.57 17.80 -6.04
C GLN A 27 -2.20 17.02 -4.89
N LEU A 28 -3.12 16.10 -5.18
CA LEU A 28 -3.76 15.26 -4.17
C LEU A 28 -2.74 14.39 -3.42
N LYS A 29 -1.74 13.84 -4.12
CA LYS A 29 -0.66 13.08 -3.48
C LYS A 29 0.15 13.95 -2.51
N LYS A 30 0.50 15.19 -2.89
CA LYS A 30 1.20 16.13 -2.01
C LYS A 30 0.37 16.48 -0.77
N GLN A 31 -0.91 16.78 -0.94
CA GLN A 31 -1.82 17.07 0.19
C GLN A 31 -1.88 15.90 1.18
N ARG A 32 -2.05 14.67 0.68
CA ARG A 32 -2.04 13.46 1.52
C ARG A 32 -0.71 13.25 2.24
N GLN A 33 0.42 13.50 1.58
CA GLN A 33 1.74 13.36 2.20
C GLN A 33 1.93 14.39 3.33
N MET A 34 1.56 15.65 3.10
CA MET A 34 1.60 16.67 4.15
C MET A 34 0.71 16.31 5.33
N LEU A 35 -0.50 15.80 5.08
CA LEU A 35 -1.40 15.33 6.14
C LEU A 35 -0.76 14.21 6.97
N ARG A 36 -0.13 13.22 6.31
CA ARG A 36 0.60 12.15 7.00
C ARG A 36 1.74 12.67 7.88
N GLN A 37 2.49 13.66 7.40
CA GLN A 37 3.57 14.28 8.17
C GLN A 37 3.02 14.97 9.42
N ARG A 38 1.98 15.81 9.25
CA ARG A 38 1.32 16.51 10.37
C ARG A 38 0.78 15.55 11.43
N LEU A 39 0.09 14.48 11.00
CA LEU A 39 -0.41 13.45 11.92
C LEU A 39 0.72 12.67 12.61
N LYS A 40 1.86 12.48 11.96
CA LYS A 40 3.02 11.84 12.58
C LYS A 40 3.71 12.78 13.57
N GLU A 41 3.82 14.05 13.23
CA GLU A 41 4.44 15.10 14.06
C GLU A 41 3.63 15.36 15.34
N SER A 42 2.30 15.39 15.26
CA SER A 42 1.45 15.54 16.44
C SER A 42 1.70 14.42 17.46
N ASN A 43 1.83 13.18 17.01
CA ASN A 43 2.16 12.06 17.89
C ASN A 43 3.59 12.18 18.48
N LYS A 44 4.57 12.66 17.71
CA LYS A 44 5.96 12.79 18.18
C LYS A 44 6.17 13.82 19.28
N GLN A 45 5.36 14.88 19.35
CA GLN A 45 5.45 15.85 20.45
C GLN A 45 5.07 15.21 21.80
N ASP A 46 4.18 14.22 21.80
CA ASP A 46 3.79 13.48 23.00
C ASP A 46 4.83 12.42 23.40
N PHE A 47 5.51 11.78 22.43
CA PHE A 47 6.60 10.82 22.72
C PHE A 47 7.89 11.51 23.24
N ASN A 48 8.25 12.70 22.75
CA ASN A 48 9.47 13.40 23.20
C ASN A 48 9.40 13.89 24.67
N LYS A 49 8.22 13.96 25.27
CA LYS A 49 8.10 14.22 26.72
C LYS A 49 8.39 12.98 27.58
N ASN A 50 8.37 11.77 27.01
CA ASN A 50 8.44 10.52 27.74
C ASN A 50 9.69 9.66 27.44
N GLU A 51 10.57 10.05 26.51
CA GLU A 51 11.68 9.19 26.04
C GLU A 51 13.09 9.64 26.49
N ARG A 52 13.26 10.00 27.77
CA ARG A 52 14.58 9.88 28.42
C ARG A 52 14.88 8.46 28.93
N ALA A 53 13.97 7.50 28.72
CA ALA A 53 14.07 6.15 29.26
C ALA A 53 13.99 5.06 28.18
N GLY A 54 15.06 4.95 27.39
CA GLY A 54 15.62 3.64 27.05
C GLY A 54 15.07 2.87 25.83
N LYS A 55 16.05 2.36 25.08
CA LYS A 55 16.09 1.03 24.44
C LYS A 55 15.47 0.90 23.05
N ASP A 56 16.36 0.96 22.06
CA ASP A 56 16.59 -0.08 21.05
C ASP A 56 15.40 -0.97 20.72
N LYS A 57 14.67 -0.61 19.67
CA LYS A 57 13.77 -1.52 18.97
C LYS A 57 13.85 -1.27 17.47
N PHE A 58 14.94 -1.74 16.87
CA PHE A 58 14.95 -2.18 15.47
C PHE A 58 13.93 -3.32 15.32
N ILE A 59 12.63 -3.02 15.41
CA ILE A 59 11.54 -3.92 15.02
C ILE A 59 11.42 -3.82 13.50
N PHE A 60 12.48 -4.27 12.83
CA PHE A 60 12.41 -4.64 11.42
C PHE A 60 11.67 -5.98 11.32
N PRO A 61 10.86 -6.19 10.27
CA PRO A 61 9.89 -7.27 10.25
C PRO A 61 10.61 -8.63 10.16
N LEU A 62 10.64 -9.35 11.28
CA LEU A 62 10.97 -10.79 11.38
C LEU A 62 10.05 -11.68 10.51
N PHE A 63 9.06 -11.12 9.82
CA PHE A 63 8.08 -11.82 8.99
C PHE A 63 8.59 -12.25 7.60
N PHE A 64 9.70 -11.70 7.08
CA PHE A 64 10.21 -12.11 5.76
C PHE A 64 10.93 -13.48 5.75
N GLY A 65 11.34 -13.99 6.91
CA GLY A 65 12.08 -15.25 7.02
C GLY A 65 11.24 -16.53 6.89
N LEU A 66 9.93 -16.48 7.16
CA LEU A 66 9.08 -17.68 7.20
C LEU A 66 8.52 -18.09 5.82
N LEU A 67 8.50 -17.19 4.83
CA LEU A 67 7.90 -17.48 3.52
C LEU A 67 8.80 -18.33 2.60
N PHE A 68 10.10 -18.40 2.85
CA PHE A 68 11.05 -19.10 1.96
C PHE A 68 11.39 -20.53 2.37
N GLN A 69 10.83 -21.05 3.48
CA GLN A 69 11.20 -22.39 3.97
C GLN A 69 10.39 -23.55 3.37
N LYS A 70 9.38 -23.29 2.53
CA LYS A 70 8.65 -24.35 1.81
C LYS A 70 9.17 -24.53 0.39
N GLN A 71 10.48 -24.75 0.26
CA GLN A 71 11.02 -25.43 -0.92
C GLN A 71 10.70 -26.92 -0.80
N ILE A 72 9.55 -27.29 -1.37
CA ILE A 72 9.31 -28.49 -2.19
C ILE A 72 10.17 -29.71 -1.82
N LYS A 73 9.64 -30.63 -1.01
CA LYS A 73 10.04 -32.04 -1.06
C LYS A 73 9.03 -32.76 -1.94
N PHE A 74 9.34 -32.94 -3.22
CA PHE A 74 8.68 -33.98 -4.01
C PHE A 74 8.96 -35.30 -3.29
N ARG A 75 7.95 -35.87 -2.64
CA ARG A 75 8.04 -37.20 -2.05
C ARG A 75 8.11 -38.17 -3.23
N ASP A 76 9.20 -38.90 -3.34
CA ASP A 76 9.33 -39.99 -4.29
C ASP A 76 8.19 -40.99 -4.06
N PHE A 77 7.36 -41.19 -5.09
CA PHE A 77 6.28 -42.17 -5.07
C PHE A 77 6.88 -43.52 -5.51
N SER A 78 7.47 -44.27 -4.58
CA SER A 78 7.95 -45.61 -4.87
C SER A 78 6.76 -46.59 -4.91
N ILE A 79 6.34 -46.97 -6.12
CA ILE A 79 5.35 -48.03 -6.34
C ILE A 79 6.06 -49.37 -6.13
N GLN A 80 5.77 -50.07 -5.03
CA GLN A 80 6.17 -51.47 -4.88
C GLN A 80 5.17 -52.34 -5.65
N ARG A 81 5.69 -53.03 -6.67
CA ARG A 81 4.96 -54.01 -7.49
C ARG A 81 4.95 -55.33 -6.74
N LEU A 82 3.76 -55.81 -6.39
CA LEU A 82 3.51 -57.15 -5.82
C LEU A 82 3.94 -58.23 -6.82
N ASN A 83 4.73 -59.19 -6.35
CA ASN A 83 4.79 -60.55 -6.88
C ASN A 83 4.09 -61.47 -5.88
#